data_AF-A0A1F2Z105-F1
#
_entry.id   AF-A0A1F2Z105-F1
#
_cell.length_a   1.000
_cell.length_b   1.000
_cell.length_c   1.000
_cell.angle_alpha   90.00
_cell.angle_beta   90.00
_cell.angle_gamma   90.00
#
_symmetry.space_group_name_H-M   'P 1'
#
loop_
_entity.id
_entity.type
_entity.pdbx_description
1 polymer ?
#
loop_
_entity_poly.entity_id
_entity_poly.type
_entity_poly.pdbx_seq_one_letter_code
_entity_poly.pdbx_strand_id
1 'polypeptide(L)'
;MGEHLWLGYALAATVFWGMNCAFLEKLLEKNFPVTLLMAFESCLALPLFLALSILQGSAKQGVNMMLQDKSVIWLMLAVSFSFLTATFFIFHSIQAKNATLAGLVEVSYPIFTILFTWLFFRQFHLNLYSGIGGLMILAGIAVIYMKG
;
A
#
# COMPACT_ATOMS: atom_id res chain seq x y z
N MET A 1 -2.40 26.23 1.24
CA MET A 1 -1.04 25.76 0.89
C MET A 1 -0.87 24.23 1.06
N GLY A 2 -1.95 23.43 1.06
CA GLY A 2 -1.91 21.96 1.24
C GLY A 2 -2.47 21.14 0.07
N GLU A 3 -3.17 21.77 -0.90
CA GLU A 3 -3.83 21.07 -2.02
C GLU A 3 -2.88 20.53 -3.10
N HIS A 4 -1.60 20.91 -3.11
CA HIS A 4 -0.61 20.37 -4.06
C HIS A 4 0.42 19.44 -3.40
N LEU A 5 0.57 19.48 -2.07
CA LEU A 5 1.55 18.67 -1.36
C LEU A 5 1.19 17.18 -1.36
N TRP A 6 -0.11 16.85 -1.31
CA TRP A 6 -0.56 15.45 -1.36
C TRP A 6 -0.20 14.77 -2.69
N LEU A 7 -0.25 15.49 -3.82
CA LEU A 7 0.21 14.98 -5.12
C LEU A 7 1.71 14.69 -5.08
N GLY A 8 2.50 15.57 -4.46
CA GLY A 8 3.94 15.36 -4.27
C GLY A 8 4.24 14.09 -3.47
N TYR A 9 3.54 13.88 -2.34
CA TYR A 9 3.69 12.65 -1.54
C TYR A 9 3.23 11.40 -2.29
N ALA A 10 2.13 11.47 -3.04
CA ALA A 10 1.64 10.35 -3.84
C ALA A 10 2.63 9.98 -4.96
N LEU A 11 3.16 10.97 -5.68
CA LEU A 11 4.17 10.75 -6.71
C LEU A 11 5.46 10.17 -6.12
N ALA A 12 5.95 10.75 -5.02
CA ALA A 12 7.11 10.20 -4.32
C ALA A 12 6.87 8.75 -3.90
N ALA A 13 5.70 8.43 -3.35
CA ALA A 13 5.34 7.07 -2.98
C ALA A 13 5.38 6.11 -4.18
N THR A 14 4.82 6.49 -5.33
CA THR A 14 4.86 5.65 -6.55
C THR A 14 6.29 5.41 -7.06
N VAL A 15 7.17 6.42 -6.97
CA VAL A 15 8.58 6.29 -7.36
C VAL A 15 9.31 5.31 -6.45
N PHE A 16 9.16 5.46 -5.12
CA PHE A 16 9.81 4.57 -4.16
C PHE A 16 9.22 3.16 -4.19
N TRP A 17 7.93 2.99 -4.46
CA TRP A 17 7.32 1.67 -4.62
C TRP A 17 7.84 0.96 -5.87
N GLY A 18 7.93 1.68 -7.00
CA GLY A 18 8.54 1.14 -8.23
C GLY A 18 10.01 0.75 -8.04
N MET A 19 10.77 1.56 -7.29
CA MET A 19 12.16 1.24 -6.92
C MET A 19 12.25 0.01 -6.02
N ASN A 20 11.38 -0.10 -5.01
CA ASN A 20 11.32 -1.28 -4.13
C ASN A 20 11.02 -2.54 -4.95
N CYS A 21 10.04 -2.49 -5.84
CA CYS A 21 9.69 -3.58 -6.75
C CYS A 21 10.89 -4.05 -7.60
N ALA A 22 11.66 -3.11 -8.18
CA ALA A 22 12.84 -3.42 -8.99
C ALA A 22 13.97 -4.08 -8.17
N PHE A 23 14.25 -3.58 -6.96
CA PHE A 23 15.24 -4.17 -6.07
C PHE A 23 14.79 -5.52 -5.52
N LEU A 24 13.51 -5.65 -5.19
CA LEU A 24 12.91 -6.89 -4.71
C LEU A 24 13.04 -7.99 -5.76
N GLU A 25 12.71 -7.72 -7.03
CA GLU A 25 12.90 -8.69 -8.12
C GLU A 25 14.35 -9.20 -8.18
N LYS A 26 15.33 -8.29 -8.14
CA LYS A 26 16.75 -8.65 -8.14
C LYS A 26 17.21 -9.40 -6.90
N LEU A 27 16.59 -9.16 -5.75
CA LEU A 27 16.89 -9.90 -4.53
C LEU A 27 16.26 -11.31 -4.56
N LEU A 28 15.06 -11.44 -5.12
CA LEU A 28 14.35 -12.71 -5.26
C LEU A 28 14.96 -13.62 -6.34
N GLU A 29 15.56 -13.05 -7.41
CA GLU A 29 16.40 -13.79 -8.35
C GLU A 29 17.56 -14.52 -7.66
N LYS A 30 18.02 -14.04 -6.49
CA LYS A 30 19.04 -14.68 -5.66
C LYS A 30 18.48 -15.73 -4.69
N ASN A 31 17.22 -16.12 -4.83
CA ASN A 31 16.50 -17.03 -3.92
C ASN A 31 16.46 -16.54 -2.47
N PHE A 32 16.47 -15.23 -2.24
CA PHE A 32 16.36 -14.69 -0.89
C PHE A 32 14.95 -14.95 -0.32
N PRO A 33 14.84 -15.42 0.93
CA PRO A 33 13.54 -15.71 1.53
C PRO A 33 12.70 -14.45 1.76
N VAL A 34 11.52 -14.40 1.14
CA VAL A 34 10.55 -13.29 1.21
C VAL A 34 10.19 -12.95 2.66
N THR A 35 9.92 -13.95 3.49
CA THR A 35 9.52 -13.77 4.89
C THR A 35 10.61 -13.12 5.74
N LEU A 36 11.88 -13.44 5.46
CA LEU A 36 13.02 -12.83 6.14
C LEU A 36 13.19 -11.36 5.73
N LEU A 37 12.96 -11.05 4.45
CA LEU A 37 12.99 -9.68 3.95
C LEU A 37 11.92 -8.83 4.65
N MET A 38 10.68 -9.32 4.71
CA MET A 38 9.58 -8.63 5.40
C MET A 38 9.89 -8.41 6.89
N ALA A 39 10.49 -9.40 7.55
CA ALA A 39 10.92 -9.27 8.94
C ALA A 39 12.00 -8.19 9.11
N PHE A 40 12.97 -8.14 8.19
CA PHE A 40 14.04 -7.14 8.20
C PHE A 40 13.49 -5.72 7.96
N GLU A 41 12.61 -5.54 6.97
CA GLU A 41 11.94 -4.26 6.70
C GLU A 41 11.12 -3.80 7.92
N SER A 42 10.39 -4.71 8.56
CA SER A 42 9.62 -4.40 9.77
C SER A 42 10.52 -3.99 10.94
N CYS A 43 11.67 -4.66 11.09
CA CYS A 43 12.66 -4.36 12.13
C CYS A 43 13.29 -2.98 11.94
N LEU A 44 13.50 -2.54 10.69
CA LEU A 44 14.01 -1.19 10.39
C LEU A 44 12.92 -0.11 10.50
N ALA A 45 11.71 -0.44 10.05
CA ALA A 45 10.57 0.48 10.05
C ALA A 45 10.13 0.86 11.47
N LEU A 46 10.08 -0.12 12.39
CA LEU A 46 9.61 0.09 13.77
C LEU A 46 10.38 1.21 14.51
N PRO A 47 11.71 1.16 14.70
CA PRO A 47 12.42 2.20 15.43
C PRO A 47 12.38 3.55 14.70
N LEU A 48 12.41 3.56 13.36
CA LEU A 48 12.35 4.79 12.58
C LEU A 48 11.01 5.51 12.76
N PHE A 49 9.89 4.81 12.52
CA PHE A 49 8.57 5.42 12.64
C PHE A 49 8.19 5.70 14.10
N LEU A 50 8.65 4.89 15.05
CA LEU A 50 8.47 5.15 16.47
C LEU A 50 9.21 6.43 16.90
N ALA A 51 10.48 6.58 16.50
CA ALA A 51 11.26 7.78 16.81
C ALA A 51 10.62 9.03 16.19
N LEU A 52 10.22 8.97 14.92
CA LEU A 52 9.51 10.07 14.25
C LEU A 52 8.20 10.42 14.96
N SER A 53 7.43 9.42 15.37
CA SER A 53 6.16 9.64 16.07
C SER A 53 6.34 10.27 17.46
N ILE A 54 7.42 9.92 18.17
CA ILE A 54 7.77 10.55 19.46
C ILE A 54 8.23 12.00 19.23
N LEU A 55 9.10 12.25 18.26
CA LEU A 55 9.63 13.58 17.95
C LEU A 55 8.53 14.56 17.51
N GLN A 56 7.52 14.07 16.79
CA GLN A 56 6.36 14.85 16.37
C GLN A 56 5.28 14.97 17.46
N GLY A 57 5.43 14.27 18.60
CA GLY A 57 4.42 14.22 19.66
C GLY A 57 3.15 13.44 19.31
N SER A 58 3.06 12.88 18.11
CA SER A 58 1.88 12.14 17.61
C SER A 58 1.69 10.80 18.33
N ALA A 59 2.75 10.23 18.93
CA ALA A 59 2.67 8.99 19.69
C ALA A 59 1.69 9.10 20.87
N LYS A 60 1.75 10.20 21.63
CA LYS A 60 0.85 10.43 22.77
C LYS A 60 -0.59 10.63 22.32
N GLN A 61 -0.78 11.34 21.19
CA GLN A 61 -2.10 11.56 20.61
C GLN A 61 -2.74 10.24 20.16
N GLY A 62 -1.99 9.39 19.42
CA GLY A 62 -2.48 8.09 18.97
C GLY A 62 -2.84 7.15 20.12
N VAL A 63 -2.00 7.11 21.17
CA VAL A 63 -2.30 6.31 22.38
C VAL A 63 -3.56 6.81 23.09
N ASN A 64 -3.74 8.12 23.22
CA ASN A 64 -4.93 8.67 23.85
C ASN A 64 -6.20 8.32 23.04
N MET A 65 -6.13 8.37 21.71
CA MET A 65 -7.25 7.96 20.84
C MET A 65 -7.61 6.48 21.03
N MET A 66 -6.62 5.59 21.13
CA MET A 66 -6.87 4.16 21.38
C MET A 66 -7.52 3.90 22.75
N LEU A 67 -7.17 4.67 23.78
CA LEU A 67 -7.76 4.54 25.11
C LEU A 67 -9.21 5.06 25.16
N GLN A 68 -9.52 6.09 24.39
CA GLN A 68 -10.84 6.72 24.37
C GLN A 68 -11.85 5.97 23.48
N ASP A 69 -11.40 5.40 22.36
CA ASP A 69 -12.28 4.75 21.40
C ASP A 69 -11.73 3.38 20.95
N LYS A 70 -12.42 2.32 21.35
CA LYS A 70 -12.09 0.94 20.95
C LYS A 70 -12.24 0.71 19.44
N SER A 71 -13.04 1.52 18.73
CA SER A 71 -13.17 1.45 17.28
C SER A 71 -11.84 1.75 16.58
N VAL A 72 -11.04 2.66 17.13
CA VAL A 72 -9.71 3.02 16.61
C VAL A 72 -8.76 1.83 16.69
N ILE A 73 -8.82 1.04 17.76
CA ILE A 73 -8.02 -0.20 17.89
C ILE A 73 -8.39 -1.20 16.80
N TRP A 74 -9.68 -1.42 16.57
CA TRP A 74 -10.14 -2.32 15.51
C TRP A 74 -9.72 -1.86 14.11
N LEU A 75 -9.83 -0.56 13.83
CA LEU A 75 -9.38 0.01 12.56
C LEU A 75 -7.86 -0.12 12.39
N MET A 76 -7.09 0.15 13.45
CA MET A 76 -5.64 -0.03 13.44
C MET A 76 -5.27 -1.49 13.13
N LEU A 77 -5.88 -2.45 13.80
CA LEU A 77 -5.65 -3.87 13.56
C LEU A 77 -6.03 -4.27 12.13
N ALA A 78 -7.16 -3.79 11.60
CA ALA A 78 -7.58 -4.06 10.23
C ALA A 78 -6.61 -3.49 9.18
N VAL A 79 -6.11 -2.27 9.39
CA VAL A 79 -5.09 -1.65 8.52
C VAL A 79 -3.77 -2.43 8.59
N SER A 80 -3.30 -2.78 9.79
CA SER A 80 -2.06 -3.56 9.94
C SER A 80 -2.17 -4.96 9.32
N PHE A 81 -3.31 -5.64 9.52
CA PHE A 81 -3.54 -6.96 8.96
C PHE A 81 -3.62 -6.94 7.43
N SER A 82 -4.35 -5.97 6.86
CA SER A 82 -4.44 -5.81 5.41
C SER A 82 -3.09 -5.46 4.78
N PHE A 83 -2.31 -4.57 5.40
CA PHE A 83 -0.96 -4.24 4.95
C PHE A 83 -0.04 -5.46 4.91
N LEU A 84 0.07 -6.21 6.02
CA LEU A 84 0.94 -7.40 6.08
C LEU A 84 0.53 -8.47 5.07
N THR A 85 -0.78 -8.68 4.92
CA THR A 85 -1.33 -9.65 3.96
C THR A 85 -1.08 -9.21 2.52
N ALA A 86 -1.28 -7.93 2.20
CA ALA A 86 -1.00 -7.38 0.88
C ALA A 86 0.49 -7.49 0.52
N THR A 87 1.40 -7.08 1.42
CA THR A 87 2.85 -7.18 1.24
C THR A 87 3.29 -8.64 1.05
N PHE A 88 2.70 -9.58 1.81
CA PHE A 88 2.98 -10.99 1.64
C PHE A 88 2.62 -11.48 0.21
N PHE A 89 1.42 -11.16 -0.28
CA PHE A 89 0.97 -11.60 -1.59
C PHE A 89 1.72 -10.94 -2.74
N ILE A 90 2.01 -9.64 -2.66
CA ILE A 90 2.74 -8.95 -3.73
C ILE A 90 4.17 -9.46 -3.83
N PHE A 91 4.88 -9.65 -2.70
CA PHE A 91 6.25 -10.18 -2.75
C PHE A 91 6.31 -11.60 -3.33
N HIS A 92 5.35 -12.47 -2.98
CA HIS A 92 5.25 -13.81 -3.57
C HIS A 92 4.82 -13.76 -5.05
N SER A 93 3.96 -12.82 -5.45
CA SER A 93 3.59 -12.62 -6.85
C SER A 93 4.80 -12.22 -7.69
N ILE A 94 5.66 -11.34 -7.15
CA ILE A 94 6.91 -10.93 -7.79
C ILE A 94 7.86 -12.12 -7.91
N GLN A 95 7.99 -12.91 -6.84
CA GLN A 95 8.79 -14.14 -6.86
C GLN A 95 8.32 -15.15 -7.92
N ALA A 96 7.01 -15.27 -8.12
CA ALA A 96 6.42 -16.25 -9.05
C ALA A 96 6.51 -15.84 -10.53
N LYS A 97 6.59 -14.53 -10.82
CA LYS A 97 6.61 -13.99 -12.20
C LYS A 97 7.72 -12.96 -12.38
N ASN A 98 7.42 -11.69 -12.12
CA ASN A 98 8.34 -10.55 -12.17
C ASN A 98 7.64 -9.32 -11.57
N ALA A 99 8.40 -8.28 -11.26
CA ALA A 99 7.85 -7.10 -10.60
C ALA A 99 6.97 -6.25 -11.51
N THR A 100 7.23 -6.27 -12.82
CA THR A 100 6.46 -5.46 -13.78
C THR A 100 5.01 -5.95 -13.85
N LEU A 101 4.78 -7.24 -14.08
CA LEU A 101 3.43 -7.81 -14.16
C LEU A 101 2.71 -7.75 -12.82
N ALA A 102 3.40 -8.07 -11.72
CA ALA A 102 2.82 -8.02 -10.38
C ALA A 102 2.36 -6.60 -10.00
N GLY A 103 3.23 -5.60 -10.22
CA GLY A 103 2.90 -4.19 -9.94
C GLY A 103 1.78 -3.65 -10.83
N LEU A 104 1.69 -4.07 -12.09
CA LEU A 104 0.59 -3.67 -12.97
C LEU A 104 -0.76 -4.17 -12.47
N VAL A 105 -0.84 -5.44 -12.06
CA VAL A 105 -2.06 -5.98 -11.45
C VAL A 105 -2.36 -5.27 -10.13
N GLU A 106 -1.34 -4.99 -9.32
CA GLU A 106 -1.47 -4.27 -8.05
C GLU A 106 -2.13 -2.89 -8.24
N VAL A 107 -1.77 -2.13 -9.28
CA VAL A 107 -2.34 -0.79 -9.57
C VAL A 107 -3.87 -0.80 -9.77
N SER A 108 -4.51 -1.97 -9.90
CA SER A 108 -5.98 -2.10 -9.86
C SER A 108 -6.59 -1.91 -8.46
N TYR A 109 -5.80 -1.83 -7.38
CA TYR A 109 -6.28 -1.67 -6.00
C TYR A 109 -7.27 -0.52 -5.77
N PRO A 110 -7.23 0.65 -6.47
CA PRO A 110 -8.19 1.72 -6.25
C PRO A 110 -9.65 1.29 -6.45
N ILE A 111 -9.89 0.29 -7.31
CA ILE A 111 -11.23 -0.28 -7.54
C ILE A 111 -11.72 -1.00 -6.28
N PHE A 112 -10.84 -1.80 -5.66
CA PHE A 112 -11.12 -2.47 -4.40
C PHE A 112 -11.23 -1.48 -3.23
N THR A 113 -10.42 -0.41 -3.23
CA THR A 113 -10.53 0.68 -2.23
C THR A 113 -11.90 1.31 -2.27
N ILE A 114 -12.42 1.61 -3.47
CA ILE A 114 -13.79 2.14 -3.63
C ILE A 114 -14.82 1.14 -3.11
N LEU A 115 -14.72 -0.12 -3.52
CA LEU A 115 -15.65 -1.18 -3.13
C LEU A 115 -15.69 -1.36 -1.60
N PHE A 116 -14.54 -1.43 -0.95
CA PHE A 116 -14.45 -1.62 0.50
C PHE A 116 -14.84 -0.37 1.29
N THR A 117 -14.55 0.82 0.75
CA THR A 117 -15.03 2.08 1.36
C THR A 117 -16.55 2.13 1.38
N TRP A 118 -17.19 1.71 0.27
CA TRP A 118 -18.62 1.56 0.21
C TRP A 118 -19.15 0.45 1.14
N LEU A 119 -18.53 -0.74 1.11
CA LEU A 119 -19.00 -1.91 1.86
C LEU A 119 -18.94 -1.72 3.38
N PHE A 120 -17.81 -1.22 3.89
CA PHE A 120 -17.57 -1.14 5.34
C PHE A 120 -18.04 0.18 5.95
N PHE A 121 -17.88 1.29 5.23
CA PHE A 121 -18.18 2.62 5.76
C PHE A 121 -19.43 3.26 5.17
N ARG A 122 -20.04 2.62 4.15
CA ARG A 122 -21.20 3.16 3.40
C ARG A 122 -20.96 4.55 2.83
N GLN A 123 -19.69 4.90 2.60
CA GLN A 123 -19.29 6.20 2.06
C GLN A 123 -19.17 6.09 0.54
N PHE A 124 -20.06 6.77 -0.18
CA PHE A 124 -19.98 6.92 -1.62
C PHE A 124 -19.11 8.14 -1.95
N HIS A 125 -17.81 7.91 -2.14
CA HIS A 125 -16.91 8.88 -2.77
C HIS A 125 -16.86 8.74 -4.31
N LEU A 126 -17.74 7.91 -4.88
CA LEU A 126 -17.80 7.67 -6.32
C LEU A 126 -18.39 8.89 -7.04
N ASN A 127 -17.53 9.57 -7.80
CA ASN A 127 -17.96 10.39 -8.92
C ASN A 127 -17.91 9.53 -10.20
N LEU A 128 -18.79 9.79 -11.17
CA LEU A 128 -18.80 9.12 -12.47
C LEU A 128 -17.40 9.09 -13.11
N TYR A 129 -16.64 10.17 -12.93
CA TYR A 129 -15.25 10.30 -13.38
C TYR A 129 -14.28 9.32 -12.71
N SER A 130 -14.47 8.98 -11.43
CA SER A 130 -13.64 7.98 -10.73
C SER A 130 -13.89 6.57 -11.29
N GLY A 131 -15.13 6.26 -11.68
CA GLY A 131 -15.47 5.01 -12.35
C GLY A 131 -14.81 4.90 -13.72
N ILE A 132 -14.86 5.98 -14.51
CA ILE A 132 -14.19 6.05 -15.83
C ILE A 132 -12.66 5.91 -15.67
N GLY A 133 -12.07 6.59 -14.68
CA GLY A 133 -10.64 6.47 -14.37
C GLY A 133 -10.24 5.05 -13.99
N GLY A 134 -11.03 4.36 -13.16
CA GLY A 134 -10.82 2.96 -12.81
C GLY A 134 -10.86 2.02 -14.02
N LEU A 135 -11.81 2.24 -14.94
CA LEU A 135 -11.89 1.48 -16.21
C LEU A 135 -10.67 1.73 -17.10
N MET A 136 -10.17 2.97 -17.16
CA MET A 136 -8.94 3.28 -17.90
C MET A 136 -7.70 2.63 -17.30
N ILE A 137 -7.62 2.52 -15.97
CA ILE A 137 -6.54 1.78 -15.30
C ILE A 137 -6.58 0.30 -15.72
N LEU A 138 -7.75 -0.34 -15.66
CA LEU A 138 -7.90 -1.74 -16.09
C LEU A 138 -7.57 -1.93 -17.57
N ALA A 139 -8.02 -1.01 -18.43
CA ALA A 139 -7.72 -1.05 -19.85
C ALA A 139 -6.20 -0.90 -20.10
N GLY A 140 -5.52 -0.01 -19.39
CA GLY A 140 -4.07 0.15 -19.45
C GLY A 140 -3.33 -1.12 -19.03
N ILE A 141 -3.76 -1.74 -17.92
CA ILE A 141 -3.21 -3.03 -17.46
C ILE A 141 -3.41 -4.12 -18.52
N ALA A 142 -4.61 -4.23 -19.09
CA ALA A 142 -4.93 -5.23 -20.12
C ALA A 142 -4.07 -5.06 -21.38
N VAL A 143 -3.88 -3.83 -21.86
CA VAL A 143 -3.03 -3.55 -23.03
C VAL A 143 -1.59 -3.97 -22.79
N ILE A 144 -1.04 -3.69 -21.60
CA ILE A 144 0.33 -4.08 -21.26
C ILE A 144 0.44 -5.60 -21.17
N TYR A 145 -0.53 -6.26 -20.53
CA TYR A 145 -0.57 -7.73 -20.42
C TYR A 145 -0.69 -8.44 -21.77
N MET A 146 -1.40 -7.86 -22.74
CA MET A 146 -1.52 -8.44 -24.09
C MET A 146 -0.22 -8.38 -24.91
N LYS A 147 0.72 -7.52 -24.53
CA LYS A 147 1.95 -7.25 -25.31
C LYS A 147 3.24 -7.68 -24.58
N GLY A 148 3.22 -7.79 -23.25
CA GLY A 148 4.32 -8.29 -22.42
C GLY A 148 4.17 -9.76 -22.06
#